data_AF-A0A8T2SGV5-F1
#
_entry.id   AF-A0A8T2SGV5-F1
#
_cell.length_a   1.000
_cell.length_b   1.000
_cell.length_c   1.000
_cell.angle_alpha   90.00
_cell.angle_beta   90.00
_cell.angle_gamma   90.00
#
_symmetry.space_group_name_H-M   'P 1'
#
loop_
_entity.id
_entity.type
_entity.pdbx_description
1 polymer ?
#
loop_
_entity_poly.entity_id
_entity_poly.type
_entity_poly.pdbx_seq_one_letter_code
_entity_poly.pdbx_strand_id
1 'polypeptide(L)'
;MNQEHDNAHLQLHLHRQNTVHRLPAWLRVIPWLLTVLSANFLHYGCLLQARAQAQRSAGGSLPPLSFNLMRSPLMRLVRYRIKLLRYLETLVFLLLLGPLLPELAAPFYADWGMAEACLLGFLAGLITIFLNENKSLDMRTPWYPYLDFNSTFYGHMWDAVRVAGGSLLVPFEEELFYHSWMYRYFCSRLSGKEQHQSLLDVPFSECNWGALIATNGFMAIYNGKEWRSSGLSGLFSNWVIVRRGRFMDGVFAHAIRNITINIWVLVTDQRQFW
;
A
#
# COMPACT_ATOMS: atom_id res chain seq x y z
N MET A 1 48.92 -3.45 13.08
CA MET A 1 47.96 -2.37 12.77
C MET A 1 46.87 -2.80 11.79
N ASN A 2 47.16 -3.39 10.61
CA ASN A 2 46.09 -3.80 9.68
C ASN A 2 45.15 -4.91 10.21
N GLN A 3 45.68 -5.87 10.96
CA GLN A 3 44.90 -7.03 11.45
C GLN A 3 43.84 -6.67 12.52
N GLU A 4 44.10 -5.65 13.34
CA GLU A 4 43.12 -5.15 14.32
C GLU A 4 42.00 -4.36 13.64
N HIS A 5 42.32 -3.62 12.59
CA HIS A 5 41.35 -2.85 11.82
C HIS A 5 40.39 -3.78 11.04
N ASP A 6 40.91 -4.86 10.46
CA ASP A 6 40.10 -5.88 9.75
C ASP A 6 39.18 -6.65 10.71
N ASN A 7 39.67 -6.99 11.91
CA ASN A 7 38.86 -7.66 12.94
C ASN A 7 37.75 -6.75 13.49
N ALA A 8 38.01 -5.45 13.67
CA ALA A 8 36.99 -4.49 14.09
C ALA A 8 35.88 -4.37 13.06
N HIS A 9 36.21 -4.27 11.76
CA HIS A 9 35.22 -4.25 10.68
C HIS A 9 34.39 -5.53 10.61
N LEU A 10 35.02 -6.70 10.77
CA LEU A 10 34.32 -7.98 10.76
C LEU A 10 33.36 -8.11 11.95
N GLN A 11 33.79 -7.73 13.16
CA GLN A 11 32.91 -7.76 14.33
C GLN A 11 31.74 -6.79 14.22
N LEU A 12 31.96 -5.59 13.67
CA LEU A 12 30.91 -4.61 13.45
C LEU A 12 29.91 -5.11 12.39
N HIS A 13 30.38 -5.81 11.35
CA HIS A 13 29.53 -6.46 10.35
C HIS A 13 28.70 -7.61 10.95
N LEU A 14 29.32 -8.51 11.72
CA LEU A 14 28.63 -9.62 12.40
C LEU A 14 27.62 -9.13 13.44
N HIS A 15 27.96 -8.08 14.20
CA HIS A 15 27.04 -7.47 15.15
C HIS A 15 25.83 -6.87 14.45
N ARG A 16 26.04 -6.20 13.31
CA ARG A 16 24.96 -5.63 12.48
C ARG A 16 24.07 -6.70 11.88
N GLN A 17 24.64 -7.81 11.38
CA GLN A 17 23.86 -8.96 10.90
C GLN A 17 23.01 -9.56 12.03
N ASN A 18 23.60 -9.78 13.21
CA ASN A 18 22.88 -10.33 14.38
C ASN A 18 21.77 -9.41 14.92
N THR A 19 21.93 -8.08 14.84
CA THR A 19 20.87 -7.14 15.25
C THR A 19 19.74 -7.09 14.22
N VAL A 20 20.05 -7.15 12.93
CA VAL A 20 19.07 -7.19 11.84
C VAL A 20 18.17 -8.44 11.94
N HIS A 21 18.73 -9.61 12.26
CA HIS A 21 17.95 -10.83 12.47
C HIS A 21 17.02 -10.81 13.70
N ARG A 22 17.20 -9.84 14.61
CA ARG A 22 16.35 -9.68 15.81
C ARG A 22 15.19 -8.74 15.63
N LEU A 23 15.12 -7.99 14.52
CA LEU A 23 14.00 -7.09 14.30
C LEU A 23 12.72 -7.88 14.07
N PRO A 24 11.65 -7.59 14.83
CA PRO A 24 10.47 -8.41 14.75
C PRO A 24 9.80 -8.34 13.38
N ALA A 25 9.38 -9.49 12.89
CA ALA A 25 8.55 -9.66 11.69
C ALA A 25 7.35 -8.69 11.65
N TRP A 26 6.73 -8.44 12.81
CA TRP A 26 5.53 -7.60 12.94
C TRP A 26 5.76 -6.14 12.57
N LEU A 27 7.00 -5.63 12.59
CA LEU A 27 7.30 -4.25 12.17
C LEU A 27 6.83 -3.96 10.73
N ARG A 28 6.88 -4.95 9.84
CA ARG A 28 6.45 -4.83 8.43
C ARG A 28 4.92 -4.75 8.27
N VAL A 29 4.19 -5.16 9.30
CA VAL A 29 2.73 -5.24 9.31
C VAL A 29 2.11 -3.98 9.94
N ILE A 30 2.82 -3.31 10.84
CA ILE A 30 2.33 -2.14 11.57
C ILE A 30 1.67 -1.08 10.67
N PRO A 31 2.32 -0.54 9.62
CA PRO A 31 1.76 0.59 8.90
C PRO A 31 0.43 0.22 8.23
N TRP A 32 0.35 -0.99 7.69
CA TRP A 32 -0.88 -1.53 7.10
C TRP A 32 -1.96 -1.79 8.15
N LEU A 33 -1.60 -2.40 9.28
CA LEU A 33 -2.55 -2.71 10.36
C LEU A 33 -3.12 -1.43 10.98
N LEU A 34 -2.27 -0.44 11.27
CA LEU A 34 -2.70 0.86 11.78
C LEU A 34 -3.66 1.53 10.81
N THR A 35 -3.32 1.57 9.53
CA THR A 35 -4.18 2.11 8.47
C THR A 35 -5.54 1.42 8.43
N VAL A 36 -5.58 0.08 8.48
CA VAL A 36 -6.83 -0.68 8.44
C VAL A 36 -7.68 -0.41 9.67
N LEU A 37 -7.08 -0.42 10.86
CA LEU A 37 -7.79 -0.18 12.11
C LEU A 37 -8.30 1.26 12.20
N SER A 38 -7.47 2.24 11.86
CA SER A 38 -7.80 3.66 11.90
C SER A 38 -8.89 4.01 10.87
N ALA A 39 -8.78 3.48 9.65
CA ALA A 39 -9.78 3.63 8.61
C ALA A 39 -11.13 3.05 9.03
N ASN A 40 -11.15 1.83 9.56
CA ASN A 40 -12.39 1.19 10.01
C ASN A 40 -13.02 1.95 11.18
N PHE A 41 -12.23 2.35 12.18
CA PHE A 41 -12.72 3.10 13.32
C PHE A 41 -13.39 4.42 12.90
N LEU A 42 -12.72 5.21 12.06
CA LEU A 42 -13.27 6.46 11.53
C LEU A 42 -14.51 6.22 10.64
N HIS A 43 -14.45 5.22 9.77
CA HIS A 43 -15.53 4.88 8.85
C HIS A 43 -16.80 4.52 9.60
N TYR A 44 -16.74 3.54 10.51
CA TYR A 44 -17.91 3.10 11.26
C TYR A 44 -18.42 4.16 12.23
N GLY A 45 -17.53 4.94 12.86
CA GLY A 45 -17.92 6.07 13.71
C GLY A 45 -18.75 7.11 12.94
N CYS A 46 -18.28 7.53 11.76
CA CYS A 46 -19.01 8.48 10.92
C CYS A 46 -20.28 7.89 10.31
N LEU A 47 -20.29 6.59 9.98
CA LEU A 47 -21.47 5.92 9.47
C LEU A 47 -22.60 5.88 10.52
N LEU A 48 -22.26 5.64 11.79
CA LEU A 48 -23.22 5.69 12.90
C LEU A 48 -23.76 7.11 13.12
N GLN A 49 -22.91 8.14 13.01
CA GLN A 49 -23.33 9.54 13.09
C GLN A 49 -24.27 9.92 11.93
N ALA A 50 -23.93 9.53 10.70
CA ALA A 50 -24.75 9.76 9.52
C ALA A 50 -26.13 9.09 9.66
N ARG A 51 -26.16 7.86 10.19
CA ARG A 51 -27.39 7.13 10.50
C ARG A 51 -28.27 7.87 11.52
N ALA A 52 -27.67 8.38 12.59
CA ALA A 52 -28.38 9.13 13.62
C ALA A 52 -28.96 10.45 13.07
N GLN A 53 -28.21 11.16 12.21
CA GLN A 53 -28.69 12.37 11.55
C GLN A 53 -29.85 12.09 10.59
N ALA A 54 -29.76 11.00 9.82
CA ALA A 54 -30.83 10.57 8.92
C ALA A 54 -32.11 10.22 9.69
N GLN A 55 -31.99 9.53 10.83
CA GLN A 55 -33.13 9.23 11.70
C GLN A 55 -33.83 10.50 12.21
N ARG A 56 -33.06 11.49 12.70
CA ARG A 56 -33.61 12.78 13.18
C ARG A 56 -34.34 13.53 12.07
N SER A 57 -33.80 13.48 10.84
CA SER A 57 -34.38 14.18 9.69
C SER A 57 -35.65 13.50 9.16
N ALA A 58 -35.72 12.17 9.24
CA ALA A 58 -36.85 11.38 8.76
C ALA A 58 -38.02 11.28 9.75
N GLY A 59 -37.85 11.75 11.00
CA GLY A 59 -38.90 11.70 12.04
C GLY A 59 -39.39 10.29 12.37
N GLY A 60 -38.57 9.25 12.12
CA GLY A 60 -39.02 7.86 12.10
C GLY A 60 -37.98 6.84 12.57
N SER A 61 -38.13 5.59 12.12
CA SER A 61 -37.28 4.46 12.52
C SER A 61 -35.84 4.58 11.99
N LEU A 62 -34.91 3.92 12.68
CA LEU A 62 -33.49 3.91 12.31
C LEU A 62 -33.29 3.30 10.92
N PRO A 63 -32.83 4.07 9.91
CA PRO A 63 -32.57 3.50 8.60
C PRO A 63 -31.49 2.42 8.70
N PRO A 64 -31.54 1.36 7.87
CA PRO A 64 -30.48 0.36 7.86
C PRO A 64 -29.14 0.98 7.45
N LEU A 65 -28.05 0.40 7.94
CA LEU A 65 -26.72 0.71 7.43
C LEU A 65 -26.69 0.34 5.95
N SER A 66 -26.60 1.33 5.07
CA SER A 66 -26.78 1.16 3.63
C SER A 66 -25.79 2.01 2.84
N PHE A 67 -25.55 1.64 1.58
CA PHE A 67 -24.72 2.42 0.65
C PHE A 67 -25.20 3.86 0.46
N ASN A 68 -26.50 4.12 0.66
CA ASN A 68 -27.03 5.48 0.60
C ASN A 68 -26.44 6.38 1.70
N LEU A 69 -26.22 5.85 2.90
CA LEU A 69 -25.56 6.60 3.98
C LEU A 69 -24.08 6.90 3.64
N MET A 70 -23.40 6.02 2.90
CA MET A 70 -22.03 6.25 2.43
C MET A 70 -21.90 7.41 1.44
N ARG A 71 -23.00 7.82 0.80
CA ARG A 71 -23.02 8.97 -0.12
C ARG A 71 -23.24 10.31 0.57
N SER A 72 -23.51 10.30 1.88
CA SER A 72 -23.73 11.53 2.66
C SER A 72 -22.51 12.46 2.66
N PRO A 73 -22.71 13.79 2.80
CA PRO A 73 -21.59 14.73 2.90
C PRO A 73 -20.61 14.40 4.03
N LEU A 74 -21.11 13.93 5.18
CA LEU A 74 -20.29 13.49 6.30
C LEU A 74 -19.36 12.34 5.90
N MET A 75 -19.90 11.35 5.20
CA MET A 75 -19.12 10.22 4.70
C MET A 75 -18.16 10.61 3.57
N ARG A 76 -18.42 11.68 2.81
CA ARG A 76 -17.40 12.20 1.89
C ARG A 76 -16.23 12.80 2.66
N LEU A 77 -16.50 13.67 3.65
CA LEU A 77 -15.48 14.31 4.49
C LEU A 77 -14.62 13.32 5.29
N VAL A 78 -15.21 12.25 5.83
CA VAL A 78 -14.42 11.25 6.59
C VAL A 78 -13.37 10.56 5.72
N ARG A 79 -13.63 10.37 4.42
CA ARG A 79 -12.66 9.70 3.54
C ARG A 79 -11.39 10.50 3.36
N TYR A 80 -11.49 11.83 3.27
CA TYR A 80 -10.33 12.72 3.27
C TYR A 80 -9.50 12.52 4.54
N ARG A 81 -10.15 12.45 5.70
CA ARG A 81 -9.47 12.19 6.98
C ARG A 81 -8.80 10.83 7.02
N ILE A 82 -9.48 9.78 6.56
CA ILE A 82 -8.94 8.41 6.49
C ILE A 82 -7.68 8.38 5.61
N LYS A 83 -7.72 8.98 4.42
CA LYS A 83 -6.55 9.01 3.52
C LYS A 83 -5.41 9.84 4.10
N LEU A 84 -5.70 11.02 4.66
CA LEU A 84 -4.69 11.85 5.28
C LEU A 84 -4.02 11.13 6.45
N LEU A 85 -4.81 10.50 7.32
CA LEU A 85 -4.32 9.73 8.46
C LEU A 85 -3.41 8.59 8.00
N ARG A 86 -3.85 7.80 7.00
CA ARG A 86 -3.04 6.76 6.36
C ARG A 86 -1.67 7.28 5.89
N TYR A 87 -1.66 8.43 5.20
CA TYR A 87 -0.42 9.05 4.74
C TYR A 87 0.48 9.48 5.90
N LEU A 88 -0.08 10.13 6.91
CA LEU A 88 0.68 10.58 8.08
C LEU A 88 1.24 9.40 8.89
N GLU A 89 0.44 8.37 9.14
CA GLU A 89 0.86 7.14 9.83
C GLU A 89 2.01 6.46 9.09
N THR A 90 1.91 6.35 7.77
CA THR A 90 2.96 5.76 6.94
C THR A 90 4.23 6.62 6.95
N LEU A 91 4.09 7.94 6.83
CA LEU A 91 5.23 8.85 6.88
C LEU A 91 5.96 8.78 8.23
N VAL A 92 5.22 8.82 9.34
CA VAL A 92 5.78 8.70 10.69
C VAL A 92 6.47 7.34 10.85
N PHE A 93 5.86 6.26 10.39
CA PHE A 93 6.47 4.93 10.38
C PHE A 93 7.79 4.91 9.61
N LEU A 94 7.83 5.45 8.38
CA LEU A 94 9.03 5.49 7.55
C LEU A 94 10.14 6.33 8.17
N LEU A 95 9.81 7.45 8.82
CA LEU A 95 10.80 8.31 9.47
C LEU A 95 11.39 7.67 10.74
N LEU A 96 10.56 7.03 11.57
CA LEU A 96 10.97 6.53 12.88
C LEU A 96 11.50 5.09 12.83
N LEU A 97 10.83 4.23 12.07
CA LEU A 97 11.09 2.78 12.05
C LEU A 97 11.66 2.31 10.71
N GLY A 98 11.52 3.10 9.65
CA GLY A 98 12.06 2.78 8.33
C GLY A 98 13.56 2.51 8.31
N PRO A 99 14.42 3.32 8.98
CA PRO A 99 15.86 3.07 9.05
C PRO A 99 16.25 1.75 9.73
N LEU A 100 15.34 1.18 10.53
CA LEU A 100 15.57 -0.11 11.17
C LEU A 100 15.34 -1.25 10.19
N LEU A 101 14.49 -1.07 9.16
CA LEU A 101 14.15 -2.13 8.21
C LEU A 101 15.23 -2.29 7.13
N PRO A 102 15.89 -3.47 7.03
CA PRO A 102 16.93 -3.72 6.02
C PRO A 102 16.42 -3.52 4.59
N GLU A 103 15.15 -3.81 4.34
CA GLU A 103 14.49 -3.63 3.05
C GLU A 103 14.54 -2.19 2.55
N LEU A 104 14.41 -1.24 3.48
CA LEU A 104 14.33 0.19 3.20
C LEU A 104 15.70 0.85 3.30
N ALA A 105 16.60 0.29 4.11
CA ALA A 105 17.99 0.74 4.22
C ALA A 105 18.86 0.26 3.06
N ALA A 106 18.38 -0.68 2.24
CA ALA A 106 19.11 -1.18 1.08
C ALA A 106 19.39 -0.04 0.08
N PRO A 107 20.61 0.03 -0.48
CA PRO A 107 20.95 1.02 -1.49
C PRO A 107 20.04 0.88 -2.72
N PHE A 108 19.56 2.02 -3.21
CA PHE A 108 18.82 2.09 -4.46
C PHE A 108 19.78 2.12 -5.65
N TYR A 109 19.56 1.27 -6.65
CA TYR A 109 20.39 1.18 -7.84
C TYR A 109 19.61 1.61 -9.07
N ALA A 110 20.04 2.71 -9.69
CA ALA A 110 19.53 3.14 -10.99
C ALA A 110 20.19 2.31 -12.10
N ASP A 111 19.69 1.10 -12.33
CA ASP A 111 20.16 0.18 -13.39
C ASP A 111 19.02 -0.29 -14.31
N TRP A 112 19.30 -1.23 -15.22
CA TRP A 112 18.29 -1.79 -16.12
C TRP A 112 17.07 -2.39 -15.41
N GLY A 113 17.22 -2.86 -14.17
CA GLY A 113 16.10 -3.32 -13.35
C GLY A 113 15.12 -2.20 -13.02
N MET A 114 15.60 -0.96 -12.90
CA MET A 114 14.73 0.21 -12.74
C MET A 114 13.89 0.46 -14.00
N ALA A 115 14.44 0.23 -15.20
CA ALA A 115 13.69 0.34 -16.44
C ALA A 115 12.58 -0.73 -16.54
N GLU A 116 12.88 -1.97 -16.12
CA GLU A 116 11.89 -3.05 -16.02
C GLU A 116 10.78 -2.69 -15.01
N ALA A 117 11.16 -2.20 -13.82
CA ALA A 117 10.22 -1.75 -12.79
C ALA A 117 9.33 -0.59 -13.28
N CYS A 118 9.91 0.41 -13.97
CA CYS A 118 9.17 1.48 -14.63
C CYS A 118 8.14 0.94 -15.62
N LEU A 119 8.57 0.05 -16.52
CA LEU A 119 7.72 -0.52 -17.56
C LEU A 119 6.55 -1.29 -16.95
N LEU A 120 6.84 -2.18 -16.00
CA LEU A 120 5.82 -3.01 -15.34
C LEU A 120 4.89 -2.18 -14.46
N GLY A 121 5.40 -1.15 -13.78
CA GLY A 121 4.58 -0.19 -13.04
C GLY A 121 3.63 0.58 -13.96
N PHE A 122 4.13 1.08 -15.09
CA PHE A 122 3.32 1.77 -16.09
C PHE A 122 2.24 0.84 -16.67
N LEU A 123 2.60 -0.39 -17.04
CA LEU A 123 1.65 -1.40 -17.52
C LEU A 123 0.60 -1.74 -16.46
N ALA A 124 0.97 -1.90 -15.18
CA ALA A 124 0.01 -2.09 -14.08
C ALA A 124 -0.99 -0.93 -14.01
N GLY A 125 -0.51 0.31 -14.14
CA GLY A 125 -1.37 1.51 -14.15
C GLY A 125 -2.35 1.49 -15.32
N LEU A 126 -1.88 1.19 -16.52
CA LEU A 126 -2.73 1.04 -17.71
C LEU A 126 -3.76 -0.07 -17.56
N ILE A 127 -3.38 -1.22 -17.00
CA ILE A 127 -4.31 -2.33 -16.73
C ILE A 127 -5.44 -1.87 -15.81
N THR A 128 -5.12 -1.15 -14.71
CA THR A 128 -6.15 -0.59 -13.83
C THR A 128 -7.09 0.36 -14.59
N ILE A 129 -6.54 1.26 -15.42
CA ILE A 129 -7.32 2.22 -16.20
C ILE A 129 -8.24 1.52 -17.21
N PHE A 130 -7.71 0.57 -17.98
CA PHE A 130 -8.46 -0.07 -19.07
C PHE A 130 -9.44 -1.12 -18.59
N LEU A 131 -9.15 -1.83 -17.49
CA LEU A 131 -10.14 -2.72 -16.89
C LEU A 131 -11.32 -1.93 -16.31
N ASN A 132 -11.09 -0.72 -15.80
CA ASN A 132 -12.11 0.21 -15.29
C ASN A 132 -13.20 -0.49 -14.47
N GLU A 133 -12.78 -1.33 -13.52
CA GLU A 133 -13.68 -2.20 -12.76
C GLU A 133 -14.67 -1.40 -11.88
N ASN A 134 -14.40 -0.11 -11.70
CA ASN A 134 -15.23 0.86 -10.97
C ASN A 134 -16.13 1.73 -11.87
N LYS A 135 -16.30 1.39 -13.16
CA LYS A 135 -17.11 2.17 -14.11
C LYS A 135 -18.55 2.42 -13.63
N SER A 136 -19.16 1.45 -12.95
CA SER A 136 -20.55 1.56 -12.50
C SER A 136 -20.74 2.46 -11.26
N LEU A 137 -19.67 2.93 -10.61
CA LEU A 137 -19.70 3.75 -9.39
C LEU A 137 -20.48 3.13 -8.20
N ASP A 138 -20.89 1.86 -8.28
CA ASP A 138 -21.81 1.30 -7.28
C ASP A 138 -21.23 1.31 -5.86
N MET A 139 -19.89 1.25 -5.72
CA MET A 139 -19.20 1.20 -4.42
C MET A 139 -18.34 2.42 -4.09
N ARG A 140 -18.12 3.34 -5.05
CA ARG A 140 -17.31 4.55 -4.81
C ARG A 140 -18.04 5.77 -5.34
N THR A 141 -18.42 6.67 -4.43
CA THR A 141 -18.74 8.04 -4.82
C THR A 141 -17.46 8.75 -5.21
N PRO A 142 -17.34 9.26 -6.46
CA PRO A 142 -16.17 9.99 -6.91
C PRO A 142 -15.87 11.18 -5.99
N TRP A 143 -14.59 11.51 -5.89
CA TRP A 143 -14.11 12.60 -5.04
C TRP A 143 -13.99 13.84 -5.89
N TYR A 144 -14.67 14.91 -5.47
CA TYR A 144 -14.55 16.23 -6.10
C TYR A 144 -14.13 17.22 -5.03
N PRO A 145 -12.83 17.30 -4.70
CA PRO A 145 -12.33 18.06 -3.56
C PRO A 145 -12.68 19.55 -3.63
N TYR A 146 -12.68 20.14 -4.82
CA TYR A 146 -13.08 21.53 -5.01
C TYR A 146 -14.56 21.79 -4.68
N LEU A 147 -15.45 20.80 -4.94
CA LEU A 147 -16.86 20.85 -4.54
C LEU A 147 -17.01 20.58 -3.03
N ASP A 148 -16.35 19.55 -2.53
CA ASP A 148 -16.48 19.12 -1.13
C ASP A 148 -15.91 20.16 -0.15
N PHE A 149 -14.86 20.89 -0.54
CA PHE A 149 -14.28 21.99 0.25
C PHE A 149 -14.84 23.36 -0.11
N ASN A 150 -15.69 23.47 -1.13
CA ASN A 150 -16.18 24.74 -1.67
C ASN A 150 -15.03 25.74 -1.95
N SER A 151 -13.91 25.23 -2.48
CA SER A 151 -12.69 25.99 -2.73
C SER A 151 -11.79 25.29 -3.73
N THR A 152 -11.53 25.96 -4.85
CA THR A 152 -10.60 25.47 -5.88
C THR A 152 -9.18 25.30 -5.34
N PHE A 153 -8.72 26.22 -4.50
CA PHE A 153 -7.38 26.16 -3.90
C PHE A 153 -7.22 24.91 -3.02
N TYR A 154 -8.14 24.70 -2.07
CA TYR A 154 -8.09 23.52 -1.20
C TYR A 154 -8.34 22.23 -1.98
N GLY A 155 -9.13 22.29 -3.05
CA GLY A 155 -9.32 21.18 -3.96
C GLY A 155 -8.01 20.73 -4.61
N HIS A 156 -7.27 21.66 -5.24
CA HIS A 156 -5.97 21.35 -5.86
C HIS A 156 -4.90 20.96 -4.84
N MET A 157 -4.90 21.59 -3.67
CA MET A 157 -3.99 21.20 -2.59
C MET A 157 -4.24 19.75 -2.17
N TRP A 158 -5.51 19.34 -2.06
CA TRP A 158 -5.84 17.95 -1.78
C TRP A 158 -5.44 17.01 -2.90
N ASP A 159 -5.66 17.38 -4.17
CA ASP A 159 -5.20 16.60 -5.32
C ASP A 159 -3.68 16.36 -5.24
N ALA A 160 -2.89 17.39 -4.91
CA ALA A 160 -1.45 17.25 -4.71
C ALA A 160 -1.10 16.29 -3.56
N VAL A 161 -1.79 16.41 -2.41
CA VAL A 161 -1.62 15.48 -1.28
C VAL A 161 -1.98 14.04 -1.67
N ARG A 162 -3.04 13.85 -2.46
CA ARG A 162 -3.51 12.55 -2.93
C ARG A 162 -2.51 11.90 -3.88
N VAL A 163 -1.91 12.69 -4.77
CA VAL A 163 -0.85 12.24 -5.67
C VAL A 163 0.39 11.87 -4.88
N ALA A 164 0.90 12.77 -4.04
CA ALA A 164 2.10 12.53 -3.23
C ALA A 164 1.93 11.34 -2.30
N GLY A 165 0.87 11.29 -1.48
CA GLY A 165 0.65 10.19 -0.55
C GLY A 165 0.36 8.86 -1.25
N GLY A 166 -0.43 8.89 -2.32
CA GLY A 166 -0.74 7.71 -3.11
C GLY A 166 0.47 7.13 -3.86
N SER A 167 1.36 7.98 -4.36
CA SER A 167 2.51 7.55 -5.15
C SER A 167 3.78 7.32 -4.33
N LEU A 168 3.94 7.98 -3.18
CA LEU A 168 5.18 7.94 -2.40
C LEU A 168 5.05 7.22 -1.05
N LEU A 169 3.86 7.10 -0.48
CA LEU A 169 3.69 6.52 0.86
C LEU A 169 2.99 5.17 0.80
N VAL A 170 1.85 5.10 0.12
CA VAL A 170 1.07 3.86 -0.05
C VAL A 170 1.90 2.68 -0.56
N PRO A 171 2.80 2.84 -1.57
CA PRO A 171 3.63 1.73 -2.03
C PRO A 171 4.48 1.11 -0.92
N PHE A 172 5.04 1.90 0.00
CA PHE A 172 5.84 1.35 1.09
C PHE A 172 4.99 0.51 2.04
N GLU A 173 3.85 1.05 2.47
CA GLU A 173 2.93 0.34 3.36
C GLU A 173 2.47 -1.00 2.75
N GLU A 174 2.02 -0.97 1.50
CA GLU A 174 1.48 -2.15 0.84
C GLU A 174 2.57 -3.17 0.51
N GLU A 175 3.71 -2.77 -0.05
CA GLU A 175 4.78 -3.72 -0.39
C GLU A 175 5.45 -4.30 0.87
N LEU A 176 5.57 -3.52 1.96
CA LEU A 176 6.04 -4.06 3.24
C LEU A 176 5.11 -5.16 3.76
N PHE A 177 3.80 -4.96 3.66
CA PHE A 177 2.83 -5.95 4.11
C PHE A 177 2.75 -7.15 3.17
N TYR A 178 2.47 -6.92 1.88
CA TYR A 178 2.19 -7.98 0.91
C TYR A 178 3.46 -8.76 0.54
N HIS A 179 4.55 -8.09 0.20
CA HIS A 179 5.72 -8.73 -0.41
C HIS A 179 6.87 -8.97 0.57
N SER A 180 7.08 -8.04 1.50
CA SER A 180 8.09 -8.22 2.54
C SER A 180 7.61 -9.13 3.67
N TRP A 181 6.36 -9.04 4.12
CA TRP A 181 5.86 -9.91 5.20
C TRP A 181 5.09 -11.13 4.67
N MET A 182 3.94 -10.92 4.02
CA MET A 182 2.99 -12.00 3.71
C MET A 182 3.55 -13.02 2.71
N TYR A 183 4.16 -12.57 1.61
CA TYR A 183 4.77 -13.45 0.63
C TYR A 183 5.87 -14.33 1.25
N ARG A 184 6.81 -13.73 1.97
CA ARG A 184 7.87 -14.49 2.64
C ARG A 184 7.36 -15.38 3.76
N TYR A 185 6.29 -14.98 4.46
CA TYR A 185 5.60 -15.86 5.41
C TYR A 185 5.01 -17.09 4.71
N PHE A 186 4.32 -16.92 3.58
CA PHE A 186 3.82 -18.07 2.83
C PHE A 186 4.95 -18.91 2.25
N CYS A 187 6.04 -18.31 1.75
CA CYS A 187 7.21 -19.05 1.30
C CYS A 187 7.79 -19.90 2.44
N SER A 188 7.98 -19.35 3.64
CA SER A 188 8.53 -20.12 4.76
C SER A 188 7.62 -21.28 5.18
N ARG A 189 6.30 -21.12 5.07
CA ARG A 189 5.33 -22.18 5.42
C ARG A 189 5.11 -23.22 4.33
N LEU A 190 5.14 -22.82 3.06
CA LEU A 190 4.76 -23.67 1.93
C LEU A 190 5.94 -24.34 1.21
N SER A 191 7.16 -23.83 1.38
CA SER A 191 8.33 -24.32 0.64
C SER A 191 8.91 -25.64 1.14
N GLY A 192 8.61 -26.05 2.39
CA GLY A 192 9.19 -27.24 3.01
C GLY A 192 10.72 -27.21 3.17
N LYS A 193 11.38 -26.07 2.93
CA LYS A 193 12.84 -25.95 3.03
C LYS A 193 13.24 -25.72 4.48
N GLU A 194 14.14 -26.57 5.00
CA GLU A 194 14.63 -26.49 6.38
C GLU A 194 15.32 -25.16 6.71
N GLN A 195 15.90 -24.51 5.70
CA GLN A 195 16.57 -23.22 5.83
C GLN A 195 15.61 -22.02 6.02
N HIS A 196 14.30 -22.20 5.81
CA HIS A 196 13.31 -21.13 5.97
C HIS A 196 12.66 -21.15 7.38
N GLN A 197 13.47 -21.05 8.43
CA GLN A 197 13.00 -21.11 9.81
C GLN A 197 12.24 -19.84 10.22
N SER A 198 12.61 -18.71 9.64
CA SER A 198 11.99 -17.40 9.76
C SER A 198 11.66 -16.82 8.38
N LEU A 199 10.70 -15.88 8.32
CA LEU A 199 10.44 -15.15 7.07
C LEU A 199 11.64 -14.31 6.61
N LEU A 200 12.53 -13.93 7.53
CA LEU A 200 13.75 -13.18 7.20
C LEU A 200 14.81 -14.05 6.49
N ASP A 201 14.69 -15.37 6.60
CA ASP A 201 15.60 -16.32 5.93
C ASP A 201 15.20 -16.54 4.47
N VAL A 202 14.00 -16.11 4.09
CA VAL A 202 13.51 -16.18 2.71
C VAL A 202 14.10 -15.00 1.92
N PRO A 203 14.98 -15.24 0.94
CA PRO A 203 15.52 -14.17 0.12
C PRO A 203 14.42 -13.58 -0.77
N PHE A 204 14.54 -12.30 -1.13
CA PHE A 204 13.58 -11.67 -2.04
C PHE A 204 13.51 -12.34 -3.41
N SER A 205 14.60 -13.00 -3.84
CA SER A 205 14.66 -13.74 -5.10
C SER A 205 14.00 -15.12 -5.05
N GLU A 206 13.46 -15.55 -3.89
CA GLU A 206 12.76 -16.83 -3.78
C GLU A 206 11.46 -16.78 -4.57
N CYS A 207 11.32 -17.67 -5.56
CA CYS A 207 10.11 -17.82 -6.35
C CYS A 207 9.30 -19.03 -5.88
N ASN A 208 8.14 -18.79 -5.26
CA ASN A 208 7.19 -19.84 -4.89
C ASN A 208 5.80 -19.52 -5.44
N TRP A 209 5.33 -20.34 -6.37
CA TRP A 209 4.04 -20.14 -7.04
C TRP A 209 2.85 -20.19 -6.07
N GLY A 210 2.89 -21.05 -5.05
CA GLY A 210 1.84 -21.12 -4.02
C GLY A 210 1.76 -19.84 -3.20
N ALA A 211 2.91 -19.31 -2.76
CA ALA A 211 2.99 -18.05 -2.05
C ALA A 211 2.60 -16.85 -2.93
N LEU A 212 2.97 -16.88 -4.22
CA LEU A 212 2.58 -15.88 -5.23
C LEU A 212 1.06 -15.81 -5.36
N ILE A 213 0.40 -16.96 -5.56
CA ILE A 213 -1.05 -17.06 -5.70
C ILE A 213 -1.75 -16.64 -4.40
N ALA A 214 -1.28 -17.13 -3.24
CA ALA A 214 -1.87 -16.79 -1.95
C ALA A 214 -1.80 -15.28 -1.68
N THR A 215 -0.61 -14.69 -1.80
CA THR A 215 -0.39 -13.26 -1.50
C THR A 215 -1.23 -12.36 -2.41
N ASN A 216 -1.18 -12.61 -3.72
CA ASN A 216 -1.93 -11.80 -4.69
C ASN A 216 -3.44 -12.07 -4.63
N GLY A 217 -3.85 -13.29 -4.24
CA GLY A 217 -5.24 -13.61 -3.93
C GLY A 217 -5.76 -12.79 -2.74
N PHE A 218 -5.01 -12.70 -1.65
CA PHE A 218 -5.34 -11.84 -0.51
C PHE A 218 -5.45 -10.37 -0.91
N MET A 219 -4.49 -9.87 -1.71
CA MET A 219 -4.53 -8.50 -2.24
C MET A 219 -5.76 -8.26 -3.12
N ALA A 220 -6.09 -9.20 -4.01
CA ALA A 220 -7.25 -9.12 -4.88
C ALA A 220 -8.56 -9.09 -4.08
N ILE A 221 -8.73 -9.97 -3.10
CA ILE A 221 -9.92 -10.03 -2.23
C ILE A 221 -10.05 -8.74 -1.43
N TYR A 222 -8.96 -8.24 -0.83
CA TYR A 222 -8.96 -7.02 -0.05
C TYR A 222 -9.41 -5.79 -0.86
N ASN A 223 -9.06 -5.73 -2.15
CA ASN A 223 -9.44 -4.62 -3.04
C ASN A 223 -10.86 -4.75 -3.64
N GLY A 224 -11.61 -5.81 -3.32
CA GLY A 224 -13.03 -5.93 -3.66
C GLY A 224 -13.31 -5.94 -5.16
N LYS A 225 -13.97 -4.88 -5.69
CA LYS A 225 -14.32 -4.81 -7.11
C LYS A 225 -13.11 -4.67 -8.03
N GLU A 226 -11.99 -4.14 -7.53
CA GLU A 226 -10.75 -3.98 -8.29
C GLU A 226 -9.85 -5.21 -8.17
N TRP A 227 -10.42 -6.39 -7.92
CA TRP A 227 -9.65 -7.60 -7.63
C TRP A 227 -8.76 -8.02 -8.80
N ARG A 228 -9.20 -7.85 -10.07
CA ARG A 228 -8.40 -8.26 -11.23
C ARG A 228 -7.21 -7.33 -11.42
N SER A 229 -7.47 -6.03 -11.44
CA SER A 229 -6.42 -5.03 -11.60
C SER A 229 -5.43 -5.06 -10.43
N SER A 230 -5.91 -5.23 -9.19
CA SER A 230 -5.07 -5.32 -8.01
C SER A 230 -4.25 -6.62 -7.97
N GLY A 231 -4.86 -7.77 -8.29
CA GLY A 231 -4.15 -9.04 -8.37
C GLY A 231 -3.06 -9.05 -9.45
N LEU A 232 -3.35 -8.52 -10.64
CA LEU A 232 -2.37 -8.39 -11.72
C LEU A 232 -1.24 -7.42 -11.38
N SER A 233 -1.58 -6.28 -10.76
CA SER A 233 -0.58 -5.31 -10.32
C SER A 233 0.36 -5.88 -9.26
N GLY A 234 -0.19 -6.60 -8.28
CA GLY A 234 0.61 -7.27 -7.25
C GLY A 234 1.54 -8.35 -7.83
N LEU A 235 1.10 -9.05 -8.89
CA LEU A 235 1.94 -10.00 -9.63
C LEU A 235 3.12 -9.31 -10.31
N PHE A 236 2.91 -8.12 -10.90
CA PHE A 236 4.01 -7.35 -11.51
C PHE A 236 5.01 -6.84 -10.46
N SER A 237 4.55 -6.27 -9.34
CA SER A 237 5.44 -5.89 -8.24
C SER A 237 6.23 -7.10 -7.72
N ASN A 238 5.55 -8.23 -7.48
CA ASN A 238 6.22 -9.42 -6.96
C ASN A 238 7.20 -10.02 -7.97
N TRP A 239 6.85 -10.01 -9.27
CA TRP A 239 7.75 -10.45 -10.33
C TRP A 239 9.06 -9.65 -10.31
N VAL A 240 8.99 -8.32 -10.25
CA VAL A 240 10.18 -7.46 -10.19
C VAL A 240 11.01 -7.80 -8.96
N ILE A 241 10.38 -7.92 -7.79
CA ILE A 241 11.07 -8.24 -6.53
C ILE A 241 11.78 -9.58 -6.62
N VAL A 242 11.09 -10.63 -7.08
CA VAL A 242 11.62 -11.99 -7.19
C VAL A 242 12.70 -12.09 -8.25
N ARG A 243 12.49 -11.47 -9.42
CA ARG A 243 13.45 -11.53 -10.52
C ARG A 243 14.75 -10.80 -10.21
N ARG A 244 14.68 -9.71 -9.46
CA ARG A 244 15.82 -8.83 -9.14
C ARG A 244 16.42 -9.11 -7.76
N GLY A 245 15.68 -9.76 -6.86
CA GLY A 245 16.06 -9.93 -5.47
C GLY A 245 16.10 -8.60 -4.68
N ARG A 246 15.34 -7.59 -5.13
CA ARG A 246 15.38 -6.23 -4.58
C ARG A 246 13.98 -5.74 -4.24
N PHE A 247 13.77 -5.43 -2.98
CA PHE A 247 12.49 -4.94 -2.48
C PHE A 247 12.12 -3.57 -3.08
N MET A 248 13.08 -2.65 -3.12
CA MET A 248 12.85 -1.27 -3.56
C MET A 248 12.45 -1.17 -5.04
N ASP A 249 12.84 -2.13 -5.88
CA ASP A 249 12.41 -2.17 -7.29
C ASP A 249 10.89 -2.41 -7.39
N GLY A 250 10.30 -3.22 -6.50
CA GLY A 250 8.85 -3.42 -6.41
C GLY A 250 8.10 -2.20 -5.88
N VAL A 251 8.61 -1.57 -4.81
CA VAL A 251 8.09 -0.28 -4.30
C VAL A 251 8.06 0.77 -5.40
N PHE A 252 9.13 0.84 -6.18
CA PHE A 252 9.24 1.77 -7.28
C PHE A 252 8.24 1.45 -8.42
N ALA A 253 8.12 0.19 -8.82
CA ALA A 253 7.11 -0.21 -9.81
C ALA A 253 5.68 0.17 -9.36
N HIS A 254 5.35 -0.06 -8.09
CA HIS A 254 4.07 0.33 -7.51
C HIS A 254 3.90 1.86 -7.45
N ALA A 255 4.94 2.62 -7.11
CA ALA A 255 4.91 4.08 -7.18
C ALA A 255 4.57 4.56 -8.61
N ILE A 256 5.22 4.01 -9.63
CA ILE A 256 4.97 4.33 -11.04
C ILE A 256 3.54 3.98 -11.46
N ARG A 257 3.00 2.84 -11.02
CA ARG A 257 1.58 2.48 -11.22
C ARG A 257 0.66 3.59 -10.69
N ASN A 258 0.88 4.01 -9.45
CA ASN A 258 0.04 5.02 -8.82
C ASN A 258 0.19 6.39 -9.49
N ILE A 259 1.40 6.77 -9.92
CA ILE A 259 1.63 7.97 -10.73
C ILE A 259 0.83 7.89 -12.04
N THR A 260 0.88 6.76 -12.74
CA THR A 260 0.16 6.55 -14.01
C THR A 260 -1.35 6.76 -13.83
N ILE A 261 -1.93 6.15 -12.78
CA ILE A 261 -3.36 6.32 -12.45
C ILE A 261 -3.66 7.77 -12.06
N ASN A 262 -2.81 8.40 -11.24
CA ASN A 262 -3.00 9.77 -10.79
C ASN A 262 -2.98 10.78 -11.94
N ILE A 263 -2.03 10.64 -12.87
CA ILE A 263 -1.97 11.46 -14.09
C ILE A 263 -3.25 11.27 -14.91
N TRP A 264 -3.69 10.02 -15.11
CA TRP A 264 -4.92 9.74 -15.83
C TRP A 264 -6.13 10.44 -15.21
N VAL A 265 -6.28 10.36 -13.88
CA VAL A 265 -7.39 11.01 -13.17
C VAL A 265 -7.35 12.52 -13.34
N LEU A 266 -6.18 13.15 -13.20
CA LEU A 266 -6.05 14.60 -13.32
C LEU A 266 -6.28 15.10 -14.75
N VAL A 267 -5.86 14.35 -15.76
CA VAL A 267 -6.01 14.71 -17.17
C VAL A 267 -7.43 14.48 -17.68
N THR A 268 -8.08 13.40 -17.24
CA THR A 268 -9.40 12.97 -17.77
C THR A 268 -10.58 13.29 -16.86
N ASP A 269 -10.31 13.80 -15.65
CA ASP A 269 -11.27 14.00 -14.56
C ASP A 269 -12.06 12.74 -14.17
N GLN A 270 -11.55 11.55 -14.51
CA GLN A 270 -12.16 10.26 -14.16
C GLN A 270 -11.90 9.90 -12.68
N ARG A 271 -12.54 10.63 -11.77
CA ARG A 271 -12.34 10.54 -10.31
C ARG A 271 -12.72 9.19 -9.68
N GLN A 272 -13.32 8.26 -10.42
CA GLN A 272 -13.66 6.93 -9.91
C GLN A 272 -12.46 6.04 -9.59
N PHE A 273 -11.28 6.36 -10.13
CA PHE A 273 -10.03 5.66 -9.82
C PHE A 273 -9.38 6.11 -8.50
N TRP A 274 -9.97 7.10 -7.79
CA TRP A 274 -9.44 7.63 -6.54
C TRP A 274 -10.12 7.16 -5.27
#